data_AF-A0AAU9LTM0-F1
#
_entry.id   AF-A0AAU9LTM0-F1
#
_cell.length_a   1.000
_cell.length_b   1.000
_cell.length_c   1.000
_cell.angle_alpha   90.00
_cell.angle_beta   90.00
_cell.angle_gamma   90.00
#
_symmetry.space_group_name_H-M   'P 1'
#
loop_
_entity.id
_entity.type
_entity.pdbx_description
1 polymer ?
#
loop_
_entity_poly.entity_id
_entity_poly.type
_entity_poly.pdbx_seq_one_letter_code
_entity_poly.pdbx_strand_id
1 'polypeptide(L)'
;MDSSSSMSLTDRVNFRTRVLTSHLNNYQNPTTELVQTAVCVSYSPPELSEPPFSFDTKSLRKLLDGQNIAVIDNVFNLMMQSNLFCPRERGGKVFISPDFNQSTGATERDDDEKN
;
A
#
# COMPACT_ATOMS: atom_id res chain seq x y z
N MET A 1 -31.68 -47.39 3.80
CA MET A 1 -30.38 -47.96 4.22
C MET A 1 -29.35 -47.16 3.46
N ASP A 2 -28.90 -46.06 4.06
CA ASP A 2 -28.03 -45.12 3.36
C ASP A 2 -26.60 -45.47 3.72
N SER A 3 -25.94 -46.15 2.78
CA SER A 3 -24.52 -46.51 2.89
C SER A 3 -23.68 -45.24 2.77
N SER A 4 -23.34 -44.64 3.90
CA SER A 4 -22.29 -43.61 3.98
C SER A 4 -20.97 -44.21 3.54
N SER A 5 -20.63 -44.03 2.25
CA SER A 5 -19.37 -44.47 1.68
C SER A 5 -18.25 -43.61 2.27
N SER A 6 -17.54 -44.16 3.26
CA SER A 6 -16.35 -43.55 3.86
C SER A 6 -15.26 -43.42 2.79
N MET A 7 -15.00 -42.21 2.31
CA MET A 7 -13.85 -41.95 1.43
C MET A 7 -12.56 -42.43 2.08
N SER A 8 -11.71 -43.10 1.31
CA SER A 8 -10.41 -43.55 1.81
C SER A 8 -9.57 -42.34 2.22
N LEU A 9 -8.69 -42.53 3.22
CA LEU A 9 -7.76 -41.50 3.66
C LEU A 9 -6.90 -40.98 2.48
N THR A 10 -6.53 -41.87 1.56
CA THR A 10 -5.77 -41.55 0.36
C THR A 10 -6.54 -40.64 -0.60
N ASP A 11 -7.84 -40.90 -0.81
CA ASP A 11 -8.68 -40.04 -1.67
C ASP A 11 -8.84 -38.64 -1.07
N ARG A 12 -8.96 -38.56 0.27
CA ARG A 12 -9.05 -37.27 0.97
C ARG A 12 -7.75 -36.48 0.90
N VAL A 13 -6.60 -37.15 1.01
CA VAL A 13 -5.28 -36.54 0.85
C VAL A 13 -5.10 -36.06 -0.59
N ASN A 14 -5.40 -36.89 -1.58
CA ASN A 14 -5.32 -36.54 -3.00
C ASN A 14 -6.23 -35.35 -3.36
N PHE A 15 -7.45 -35.33 -2.84
CA PHE A 15 -8.37 -34.20 -3.03
C PHE A 15 -7.80 -32.90 -2.45
N ARG A 16 -7.32 -32.93 -1.20
CA ARG A 16 -6.73 -31.75 -0.55
C ARG A 16 -5.48 -31.26 -1.28
N THR A 17 -4.59 -32.16 -1.70
CA THR A 17 -3.39 -31.81 -2.47
C THR A 17 -3.79 -31.17 -3.79
N ARG A 18 -4.77 -31.73 -4.52
CA ARG A 18 -5.25 -31.16 -5.79
C ARG A 18 -5.83 -29.75 -5.61
N VAL A 19 -6.62 -29.53 -4.56
CA VAL A 19 -7.18 -28.20 -4.25
C VAL A 19 -6.04 -27.21 -3.95
N LEU A 20 -5.11 -27.58 -3.07
CA LEU A 20 -3.98 -26.71 -2.72
C LEU A 20 -3.08 -26.41 -3.93
N THR A 21 -2.72 -27.41 -4.73
CA THR A 21 -1.92 -27.23 -5.95
C THR A 21 -2.65 -26.35 -6.97
N SER A 22 -3.97 -26.47 -7.10
CA SER A 22 -4.77 -25.59 -7.95
C SER A 22 -4.69 -24.12 -7.50
N HIS A 23 -4.78 -23.86 -6.20
CA HIS A 23 -4.65 -22.50 -5.66
C HIS A 23 -3.22 -21.95 -5.78
N LEU A 24 -2.20 -22.78 -5.58
CA LEU A 24 -0.79 -22.38 -5.68
C LEU A 24 -0.34 -22.16 -7.12
N ASN A 25 -0.78 -22.98 -8.07
CA ASN A 25 -0.47 -22.78 -9.49
C ASN A 25 -1.24 -21.59 -10.08
N ASN A 26 -2.43 -21.27 -9.57
CA ASN A 26 -3.12 -20.02 -9.90
C ASN A 26 -2.39 -18.78 -9.35
N TYR A 27 -1.54 -18.96 -8.32
CA TYR A 27 -0.64 -17.93 -7.79
C TYR A 27 0.60 -17.67 -8.67
N GLN A 28 0.97 -18.61 -9.54
CA GLN A 28 2.11 -18.45 -10.46
C GLN A 28 1.80 -17.54 -11.66
N ASN A 29 0.52 -17.24 -11.90
CA ASN A 29 0.15 -16.02 -12.61
C ASN A 29 0.02 -14.93 -11.53
N PRO A 30 1.00 -14.03 -11.38
CA PRO A 30 0.90 -12.98 -10.37
C PRO A 30 -0.31 -12.14 -10.74
N THR A 31 -1.42 -12.39 -10.06
CA THR A 31 -2.59 -11.54 -10.11
C THR A 31 -2.25 -10.27 -9.35
N THR A 32 -1.45 -9.41 -9.98
CA THR A 32 -1.63 -7.96 -9.83
C THR A 32 -3.11 -7.59 -10.01
N GLU A 33 -3.87 -8.40 -10.73
CA GLU A 33 -5.32 -8.28 -10.93
C GLU A 33 -6.20 -8.57 -9.71
N LEU A 34 -5.82 -9.38 -8.72
CA LEU A 34 -6.76 -9.74 -7.63
C LEU A 34 -7.03 -8.55 -6.70
N VAL A 35 -6.05 -7.66 -6.55
CA VAL A 35 -6.19 -6.41 -5.77
C VAL A 35 -6.67 -5.25 -6.66
N GLN A 36 -6.49 -5.34 -7.99
CA GLN A 36 -6.96 -4.33 -8.95
C GLN A 36 -8.46 -4.44 -9.31
N THR A 37 -9.13 -5.54 -9.00
CA THR A 37 -10.47 -5.85 -9.55
C THR A 37 -11.64 -5.53 -8.62
N ALA A 38 -11.39 -5.21 -7.35
CA ALA A 38 -12.45 -4.74 -6.47
C ALA A 38 -12.63 -3.23 -6.60
N VAL A 39 -13.78 -2.78 -7.12
CA VAL A 39 -14.15 -1.35 -7.23
C VAL A 39 -14.03 -0.61 -5.89
N CYS A 40 -14.19 -1.32 -4.76
CA CYS A 40 -14.01 -0.76 -3.42
C CYS A 40 -12.54 -0.57 -3.00
N VAL A 41 -11.58 -1.12 -3.75
CA VAL A 41 -10.13 -1.00 -3.49
C VAL A 41 -9.47 -0.02 -4.47
N SER A 42 -10.15 0.34 -5.58
CA SER A 42 -9.67 1.36 -6.50
C SER A 42 -9.86 2.77 -5.91
N TYR A 43 -8.76 3.46 -5.63
CA TYR A 43 -8.77 4.87 -5.27
C TYR A 43 -8.78 5.76 -6.52
N SER A 44 -9.80 6.60 -6.66
CA SER A 44 -9.80 7.76 -7.57
C SER A 44 -9.67 9.03 -6.74
N PRO A 45 -8.74 9.95 -7.06
CA PRO A 45 -8.67 11.25 -6.40
C PRO A 45 -9.99 12.02 -6.50
N PRO A 46 -10.49 12.62 -5.40
CA PRO A 46 -11.72 13.43 -5.42
C PRO A 46 -11.67 14.55 -6.46
N GLU A 47 -10.49 15.08 -6.75
CA GLU A 47 -10.28 16.14 -7.75
C GLU A 47 -10.68 15.72 -9.17
N LEU A 48 -10.82 14.42 -9.45
CA LEU A 48 -11.25 13.90 -10.76
C LEU A 48 -12.75 13.58 -10.83
N SER A 49 -13.40 13.35 -9.68
CA SER A 49 -14.81 12.92 -9.63
C SER A 49 -15.75 13.98 -9.08
N GLU A 50 -15.26 14.86 -8.21
CA GLU A 50 -16.06 15.85 -7.51
C GLU A 50 -15.93 17.23 -8.16
N PRO A 51 -17.00 18.05 -8.11
CA PRO A 51 -16.92 19.43 -8.58
C PRO A 51 -15.90 20.23 -7.75
N PRO A 52 -15.33 21.31 -8.32
CA PRO A 52 -14.42 22.19 -7.58
C PRO A 52 -15.07 22.75 -6.31
N PHE A 53 -14.27 22.86 -5.25
CA PHE A 53 -14.71 23.43 -3.98
C PHE A 53 -15.09 24.92 -4.15
N SER A 54 -16.16 25.33 -3.47
CA SER A 54 -16.67 26.71 -3.48
C SER A 54 -16.07 27.59 -2.38
N PHE A 55 -15.21 27.05 -1.52
CA PHE A 55 -14.60 27.75 -0.38
C PHE A 55 -13.12 28.04 -0.61
N ASP A 56 -12.59 29.05 0.08
CA ASP A 56 -11.16 29.37 0.06
C ASP A 56 -10.35 28.35 0.89
N THR A 57 -9.48 27.60 0.22
CA THR A 57 -8.62 26.59 0.84
C THR A 57 -7.61 27.19 1.81
N LYS A 58 -7.17 28.44 1.60
CA LYS A 58 -6.23 29.12 2.51
C LYS A 58 -6.91 29.45 3.84
N SER A 59 -8.15 29.93 3.78
CA SER A 59 -8.96 30.19 4.97
C SER A 59 -9.29 28.89 5.71
N LEU A 60 -9.64 27.81 4.98
CA LEU A 60 -9.86 26.51 5.61
C LEU A 60 -8.58 26.00 6.30
N ARG A 61 -7.41 26.07 5.66
CA ARG A 61 -6.12 25.71 6.26
C ARG A 61 -5.87 26.50 7.55
N LYS A 62 -6.07 27.82 7.53
CA LYS A 62 -5.93 28.65 8.74
C LYS A 62 -6.87 28.23 9.86
N LEU A 63 -8.09 27.82 9.53
CA LEU A 63 -9.05 27.34 10.51
C LEU A 63 -8.63 25.98 11.11
N LEU A 64 -8.16 25.04 10.28
CA LEU A 64 -7.81 23.69 10.70
C LEU A 64 -6.48 23.64 11.48
N ASP A 65 -5.46 24.34 11.00
CA ASP A 65 -4.09 24.25 11.53
C ASP A 65 -3.74 25.40 12.48
N GLY A 66 -4.50 26.49 12.46
CA GLY A 66 -4.33 27.63 13.35
C GLY A 66 -2.91 28.20 13.32
N GLN A 67 -2.26 28.19 14.49
CA GLN A 67 -0.89 28.71 14.66
C GLN A 67 0.19 27.70 14.24
N ASN A 68 -0.16 26.44 13.99
CA ASN A 68 0.80 25.37 13.70
C ASN A 68 1.17 25.26 12.21
N ILE A 69 0.61 26.10 11.33
CA ILE A 69 0.84 26.03 9.88
C ILE A 69 2.34 25.95 9.56
N ALA A 70 3.14 26.86 10.12
CA ALA A 70 4.58 26.90 9.85
C ALA A 70 5.31 25.64 10.30
N VAL A 71 4.91 25.06 11.43
CA VAL A 71 5.49 23.81 11.96
C VAL A 71 5.11 22.63 11.08
N ILE A 72 3.83 22.52 10.70
CA ILE A 72 3.33 21.44 9.85
C ILE A 72 3.98 21.50 8.46
N ASP A 73 4.08 22.69 7.88
CA ASP A 73 4.70 22.87 6.57
C ASP A 73 6.22 22.55 6.63
N ASN A 74 6.89 22.89 7.73
CA ASN A 74 8.29 22.49 7.95
C ASN A 74 8.44 20.97 8.03
N VAL A 75 7.63 20.28 8.85
CA VAL A 75 7.67 18.82 8.96
C VAL A 75 7.37 18.15 7.61
N PHE A 76 6.39 18.68 6.86
CA PHE A 76 6.09 18.17 5.52
C PHE A 76 7.27 18.30 4.57
N ASN A 77 7.94 19.45 4.57
CA ASN A 77 9.15 19.66 3.76
C ASN A 77 10.30 18.74 4.19
N LEU A 78 10.47 18.50 5.49
CA LEU A 78 11.48 17.57 6.00
C LEU A 78 11.20 16.13 5.52
N MET A 79 9.94 15.69 5.58
CA MET A 79 9.54 14.38 5.07
C MET A 79 9.75 14.27 3.55
N MET A 80 9.51 15.35 2.80
CA MET A 80 9.72 15.39 1.34
C MET A 80 11.20 15.22 0.94
N GLN A 81 12.10 15.74 1.76
CA GLN A 81 13.55 15.69 1.52
C GLN A 81 14.21 14.40 2.00
N SER A 82 13.53 13.63 2.86
CA SER A 82 14.05 12.40 3.43
C SER A 82 13.86 11.22 2.47
N ASN A 83 14.88 10.39 2.34
CA ASN A 83 14.77 9.11 1.63
C ASN A 83 13.93 8.08 2.39
N LEU A 84 13.58 8.31 3.66
CA LEU A 84 12.76 7.39 4.47
C LEU A 84 11.27 7.40 4.07
N PHE A 85 10.87 8.31 3.19
CA PHE A 85 9.48 8.47 2.77
C PHE A 85 9.37 8.39 1.25
N CYS A 86 8.21 7.93 0.77
CA CYS A 86 7.88 7.89 -0.64
C CYS A 86 6.85 8.98 -0.98
N PRO A 87 7.24 10.08 -1.64
CA PRO A 87 6.29 11.03 -2.20
C PRO A 87 5.57 10.42 -3.40
N ARG A 88 4.26 10.58 -3.47
CA ARG A 88 3.40 10.12 -4.57
C ARG A 88 2.47 11.22 -5.01
N GLU A 89 2.53 11.57 -6.29
CA GLU A 89 1.61 12.54 -6.88
C GLU A 89 0.30 11.87 -7.31
N ARG A 90 -0.83 12.40 -6.84
CA ARG A 90 -2.18 11.96 -7.20
C ARG A 90 -3.12 13.16 -7.19
N GLY A 91 -3.89 13.35 -8.27
CA GLY A 91 -4.86 14.46 -8.36
C GLY A 91 -4.24 15.86 -8.23
N GLY A 92 -2.99 16.03 -8.69
CA GLY A 92 -2.26 17.30 -8.55
C GLY A 92 -1.80 17.62 -7.12
N LYS A 93 -1.86 16.65 -6.19
CA LYS A 93 -1.37 16.74 -4.82
C LYS A 93 -0.27 15.72 -4.57
N VAL A 94 0.64 16.03 -3.67
CA VAL A 94 1.71 15.11 -3.24
C VAL A 94 1.35 14.55 -1.87
N PHE A 95 1.27 13.22 -1.80
CA PHE A 95 1.08 12.47 -0.57
C PHE A 95 2.42 11.85 -0.18
N ILE A 96 2.75 11.89 1.11
CA ILE A 96 3.99 11.33 1.64
C ILE A 96 3.63 10.20 2.59
N SER A 97 4.24 9.02 2.41
CA SER A 97 4.08 7.87 3.30
C SER A 97 5.45 7.29 3.66
N PRO A 98 5.62 6.66 4.84
CA PRO A 98 6.85 5.95 5.17
C PRO A 98 7.20 4.90 4.11
N ASP A 99 8.48 4.74 3.81
CA ASP A 99 8.99 3.68 2.96
C ASP A 99 9.24 2.41 3.77
N PHE A 100 8.26 1.50 3.78
CA PHE A 100 8.35 0.24 4.50
C PHE A 100 9.26 -0.80 3.82
N ASN A 101 9.79 -0.51 2.62
CA ASN A 101 10.72 -1.41 1.93
C ASN A 101 12.16 -1.19 2.39
N GLN A 102 12.44 -0.10 3.10
CA GLN A 102 13.73 0.11 3.73
C GLN A 102 13.78 -0.66 5.05
N SER A 103 14.32 -1.88 4.99
CA SER A 103 14.76 -2.57 6.18
C SER A 103 15.88 -1.76 6.83
N THR A 104 15.79 -1.52 8.15
CA THR A 104 16.89 -1.00 8.98
C THR A 104 18.02 -2.04 9.09
N GLY A 105 18.64 -2.41 7.97
CA GLY A 105 19.70 -3.42 7.90
C GLY A 105 20.68 -3.08 6.78
N ALA A 106 21.92 -2.80 7.19
CA ALA A 106 23.13 -2.71 6.38
C ALA A 106 23.26 -1.51 5.42
N THR A 107 23.65 -0.37 5.99
CA THR A 107 24.91 0.23 5.55
C THR A 107 25.81 0.31 6.78
N GLU A 108 26.59 -0.75 7.02
CA GLU A 108 27.90 -0.58 7.63
C GLU A 108 28.60 0.51 6.81
N ARG A 109 28.95 1.61 7.48
CA ARG A 109 29.90 2.55 6.93
C ARG A 109 31.25 1.84 7.00
N ASP A 110 31.58 1.14 5.93
CA ASP A 110 32.97 0.81 5.63
C ASP A 110 33.66 2.13 5.30
N ASP A 111 34.09 2.83 6.35
CA ASP A 111 35.14 3.83 6.24
C ASP A 111 36.44 3.06 5.99
N ASP A 112 36.61 2.58 4.75
CA ASP A 112 37.87 2.06 4.24
C ASP A 112 38.87 3.22 4.18
N GLU A 113 39.67 3.29 5.24
CA GLU A 113 40.99 3.90 5.25
C GLU A 113 41.80 3.40 4.06
N LYS A 114 41.93 4.22 3.00
CA LYS A 114 43.04 4.08 2.06
C LYS A 114 43.49 5.40 1.41
N ASN A 115 44.63 5.83 1.94
CA ASN A 115 45.73 6.60 1.35
C ASN A 115 45.76 8.12 1.53
#